data_AF-K9VS97-F1
#
_entry.id   AF-K9VS97-F1
#
_cell.length_a   1.000
_cell.length_b   1.000
_cell.length_c   1.000
_cell.angle_alpha   90.00
_cell.angle_beta   90.00
_cell.angle_gamma   90.00
#
_symmetry.space_group_name_H-M   'P 1'
#
loop_
_entity.id
_entity.type
_entity.pdbx_description
1 polymer ?
#
loop_
_entity_poly.entity_id
_entity_poly.type
_entity_poly.pdbx_seq_one_letter_code
_entity_poly.pdbx_strand_id
1 'polypeptide(L)'
;MKPLSTIIPDCVVWTTNDALANAMNISLTQLRRDAAVLKALGLIRQLQLEETQQRYKGFDQRDSEIMWLFRQLVKERGRTQAINSIHQIIEEFYHHEHDR
;
A
#
# COMPACT_ATOMS: atom_id res chain seq x y z
N MET A 1 -4.75 13.84 9.41
CA MET A 1 -4.75 12.47 9.99
C MET A 1 -3.35 12.19 10.54
N LYS A 2 -3.20 11.35 11.57
CA LYS A 2 -1.87 10.98 12.08
C LYS A 2 -1.18 9.98 11.13
N PRO A 3 0.16 10.01 10.97
CA PRO A 3 0.93 9.05 10.17
C PRO A 3 0.72 7.60 10.62
N LEU A 4 0.88 6.62 9.71
CA LEU A 4 0.72 5.20 10.07
C LEU A 4 1.73 4.77 11.15
N SER A 5 2.93 5.32 11.15
CA SER A 5 3.97 5.12 12.18
C SER A 5 3.54 5.53 13.60
N THR A 6 2.49 6.34 13.74
CA THR A 6 1.92 6.68 15.06
C THR A 6 0.87 5.67 15.54
N ILE A 7 0.48 4.73 14.68
CA ILE A 7 -0.56 3.73 14.88
C ILE A 7 0.07 2.33 14.93
N ILE A 8 1.01 2.06 14.03
CA ILE A 8 1.79 0.83 13.96
C ILE A 8 3.18 1.11 14.54
N PRO A 9 3.59 0.44 15.63
CA PRO A 9 4.91 0.62 16.23
C PRO A 9 6.05 0.28 15.26
N ASP A 10 7.17 0.98 15.36
CA ASP A 10 8.36 0.76 14.51
C ASP A 10 8.98 -0.65 14.64
N CYS A 11 8.64 -1.39 15.70
CA CYS A 11 9.06 -2.79 15.86
C CYS A 11 8.24 -3.79 15.04
N VAL A 12 7.15 -3.36 14.39
CA VAL A 12 6.31 -4.21 13.56
C VAL A 12 6.95 -4.35 12.18
N VAL A 13 7.62 -5.47 11.97
CA VAL A 13 8.27 -5.80 10.68
C VAL A 13 7.25 -6.16 9.60
N TRP A 14 6.06 -6.62 10.00
CA TRP A 14 5.01 -7.09 9.09
C TRP A 14 3.61 -6.99 9.71
N THR A 15 2.61 -6.68 8.87
CA THR A 15 1.20 -6.51 9.26
C THR A 15 0.28 -7.35 8.38
N THR A 16 -0.62 -8.13 8.99
CA THR A 16 -1.66 -8.87 8.24
C THR A 16 -2.61 -7.92 7.52
N ASN A 17 -3.31 -8.41 6.49
CA ASN A 17 -4.35 -7.64 5.82
C ASN A 17 -5.42 -7.14 6.82
N ASP A 18 -5.87 -7.98 7.75
CA ASP A 18 -6.92 -7.61 8.71
C ASP A 18 -6.44 -6.55 9.69
N ALA A 19 -5.23 -6.68 10.23
CA ALA A 19 -4.64 -5.68 11.12
C ALA A 19 -4.44 -4.34 10.40
N LEU A 20 -3.97 -4.35 9.14
CA LEU A 20 -3.76 -3.13 8.37
C LEU A 20 -5.08 -2.44 7.99
N ALA A 21 -6.10 -3.22 7.61
CA ALA A 21 -7.44 -2.71 7.33
C ALA A 21 -8.05 -2.02 8.57
N ASN A 22 -7.89 -2.64 9.74
CA ASN A 22 -8.31 -2.08 11.02
C ASN A 22 -7.55 -0.79 11.35
N ALA A 23 -6.21 -0.78 11.23
CA ALA A 23 -5.38 0.39 11.49
C ALA A 23 -5.72 1.59 10.58
N MET A 24 -6.09 1.31 9.32
CA MET A 24 -6.50 2.34 8.35
C MET A 24 -8.00 2.71 8.46
N ASN A 25 -8.76 2.00 9.30
CA ASN A 25 -10.22 2.10 9.41
C ASN A 25 -10.93 1.96 8.05
N ILE A 26 -10.63 0.89 7.33
CA ILE A 26 -11.26 0.54 6.04
C ILE A 26 -11.67 -0.93 6.02
N SER A 27 -12.56 -1.30 5.09
CA SER A 27 -12.90 -2.71 4.89
C SER A 27 -11.75 -3.50 4.28
N LEU A 28 -11.68 -4.79 4.61
CA LEU A 28 -10.72 -5.72 4.00
C LEU A 28 -10.86 -5.77 2.47
N THR A 29 -12.08 -5.64 1.95
CA THR A 29 -12.33 -5.55 0.50
C THR A 29 -11.70 -4.31 -0.11
N GLN A 30 -11.80 -3.15 0.56
CA GLN A 30 -11.17 -1.92 0.09
C GLN A 30 -9.64 -2.03 0.12
N LEU A 31 -9.07 -2.56 1.21
CA LEU A 31 -7.64 -2.82 1.33
C LEU A 31 -7.14 -3.69 0.17
N ARG A 32 -7.82 -4.81 -0.11
CA ARG A 32 -7.46 -5.72 -1.22
C ARG A 32 -7.52 -5.04 -2.59
N ARG A 33 -8.51 -4.18 -2.82
CA ARG A 33 -8.62 -3.39 -4.07
C ARG A 33 -7.50 -2.37 -4.22
N ASP A 34 -7.07 -1.76 -3.12
CA ASP A 34 -5.98 -0.79 -3.13
C ASP A 34 -4.64 -1.51 -3.33
N ALA A 35 -4.43 -2.63 -2.63
CA ALA A 35 -3.26 -3.47 -2.80
C ALA A 35 -3.12 -4.01 -4.23
N ALA A 36 -4.22 -4.42 -4.87
CA ALA A 36 -4.20 -4.91 -6.25
C ALA A 36 -3.71 -3.84 -7.24
N VAL A 37 -4.15 -2.58 -7.07
CA VAL A 37 -3.70 -1.46 -7.91
C VAL A 37 -2.22 -1.17 -7.69
N LEU A 38 -1.80 -1.01 -6.43
CA LEU A 38 -0.42 -0.70 -6.11
C LEU A 38 0.55 -1.82 -6.54
N LYS A 39 0.11 -3.08 -6.43
CA LYS A 39 0.87 -4.24 -6.92
C LYS A 39 0.99 -4.23 -8.45
N ALA A 40 -0.09 -3.88 -9.17
CA ALA A 40 -0.05 -3.77 -10.62
C ALA A 40 0.88 -2.64 -11.11
N LEU A 41 1.00 -1.57 -10.32
CA LEU A 41 1.95 -0.47 -10.55
C LEU A 41 3.39 -0.79 -10.07
N GLY A 42 3.64 -1.99 -9.53
CA GLY A 42 4.96 -2.40 -9.04
C GLY A 42 5.41 -1.70 -7.75
N LEU A 43 4.50 -1.06 -7.02
CA LEU A 43 4.85 -0.24 -5.84
C LEU A 43 4.90 -1.04 -4.53
N ILE A 44 4.23 -2.19 -4.47
CA ILE A 44 4.20 -3.07 -3.29
C ILE A 44 4.26 -4.54 -3.71
N ARG A 45 4.67 -5.43 -2.80
CA ARG A 45 4.86 -6.86 -3.09
C ARG A 45 3.76 -7.75 -2.52
N GLN A 46 3.23 -7.42 -1.34
CA GLN A 46 2.40 -8.28 -0.50
C GLN A 46 3.09 -9.62 -0.18
N LEU A 47 3.40 -9.82 1.10
CA LEU A 47 4.07 -11.02 1.60
C LEU A 47 3.04 -12.07 2.01
N GLN A 48 3.40 -13.34 1.84
CA GLN A 48 2.63 -14.49 2.32
C GLN A 48 3.49 -15.27 3.33
N LEU A 49 2.95 -15.46 4.52
CA LEU A 49 3.53 -16.32 5.55
C LEU A 49 2.69 -17.59 5.66
N GLU A 50 3.36 -18.74 5.76
CA GLU A 50 2.74 -20.03 6.04
C GLU A 50 3.15 -20.48 7.44
N GLU A 51 2.20 -20.48 8.37
CA GLU A 51 2.38 -21.06 9.70
C GLU A 51 1.30 -22.12 9.90
N THR A 52 1.73 -23.37 10.15
CA THR A 52 0.88 -24.48 10.60
C THR A 52 -0.52 -24.48 9.97
N GLN A 53 -0.60 -24.84 8.68
CA GLN A 53 -1.81 -24.94 7.86
C GLN A 53 -2.56 -23.62 7.55
N GLN A 54 -2.19 -22.48 8.14
CA GLN A 54 -2.79 -21.18 7.85
C GLN A 54 -1.86 -20.33 6.97
N ARG A 55 -2.47 -19.74 5.93
CA ARG A 55 -1.80 -18.81 5.00
C ARG A 55 -2.21 -17.40 5.34
N TYR A 56 -1.28 -16.62 5.88
CA TYR A 56 -1.50 -15.21 6.15
C TYR A 56 -0.92 -14.37 5.01
N LYS A 57 -1.69 -13.38 4.58
CA LYS A 57 -1.23 -12.35 3.63
C LYS A 57 -1.13 -11.03 4.35
N GLY A 58 -0.05 -10.30 4.08
CA GLY A 58 0.21 -9.03 4.72
C GLY A 58 1.30 -8.25 4.02
N PHE A 59 1.81 -7.24 4.69
CA PHE A 59 2.74 -6.27 4.13
C PHE A 59 3.86 -6.00 5.12
N ASP A 60 5.07 -5.79 4.61
CA ASP A 60 6.12 -5.21 5.43
C ASP A 60 5.77 -3.75 5.79
N GLN A 61 6.57 -3.14 6.66
CA GLN A 61 6.34 -1.76 7.09
C GLN A 61 6.34 -0.77 5.91
N ARG A 62 7.23 -0.95 4.93
CA ARG A 62 7.34 -0.07 3.76
C ARG A 62 6.10 -0.15 2.88
N ASP A 63 5.66 -1.35 2.53
CA ASP A 63 4.45 -1.58 1.73
C ASP A 63 3.20 -1.05 2.47
N SER A 64 3.18 -1.18 3.80
CA SER A 64 2.10 -0.64 4.65
C SER A 64 2.04 0.90 4.60
N GLU A 65 3.18 1.57 4.63
CA GLU A 65 3.26 3.03 4.52
C GLU A 65 2.84 3.51 3.13
N ILE A 66 3.30 2.84 2.07
CA ILE A 66 2.88 3.15 0.68
C ILE A 66 1.35 3.01 0.55
N MET A 67 0.78 1.95 1.12
CA MET A 67 -0.67 1.79 1.18
C MET A 67 -1.37 2.95 1.92
N TRP A 68 -0.82 3.41 3.03
CA TRP A 68 -1.39 4.52 3.79
C TRP A 68 -1.35 5.83 3.02
N LEU A 69 -0.21 6.14 2.38
CA LEU A 69 -0.05 7.32 1.53
C LEU A 69 -1.02 7.30 0.35
N PHE A 70 -1.16 6.15 -0.31
CA PHE A 70 -2.16 5.98 -1.37
C PHE A 70 -3.58 6.26 -0.86
N ARG A 71 -3.93 5.80 0.35
CA ARG A 71 -5.23 6.10 0.96
C ARG A 71 -5.43 7.58 1.24
N GLN A 72 -4.40 8.31 1.66
CA GLN A 72 -4.52 9.76 1.85
C GLN A 72 -4.78 10.44 0.50
N LEU A 73 -4.01 10.07 -0.53
CA LEU A 73 -4.19 10.60 -1.88
C LEU A 73 -5.59 10.32 -2.44
N VAL A 74 -6.13 9.11 -2.23
CA VAL A 74 -7.50 8.75 -2.63
C VAL A 74 -8.54 9.56 -1.88
N LYS A 75 -8.33 9.87 -0.59
CA LYS A 75 -9.26 10.73 0.17
C LYS A 75 -9.26 12.17 -0.33
N GLU A 76 -8.10 12.68 -0.76
CA GLU A 76 -7.96 14.06 -1.23
C GLU A 76 -8.44 14.27 -2.66
N ARG A 77 -8.14 13.34 -3.57
CA ARG A 77 -8.35 13.51 -5.02
C ARG A 77 -9.37 12.55 -5.63
N GLY A 78 -9.87 11.60 -4.85
CA GLY A 78 -10.63 10.47 -5.36
C GLY A 78 -9.74 9.42 -6.02
N ARG A 79 -10.30 8.22 -6.22
CA ARG A 79 -9.54 7.04 -6.65
C ARG A 79 -8.89 7.22 -8.02
N THR A 80 -9.66 7.65 -9.02
CA THR A 80 -9.18 7.74 -10.41
C THR A 80 -8.04 8.74 -10.55
N GLN A 81 -8.17 9.93 -9.96
CA GLN A 81 -7.11 10.94 -10.02
C GLN A 81 -5.86 10.52 -9.25
N ALA A 82 -6.01 9.86 -8.10
CA ALA A 82 -4.88 9.32 -7.34
C ALA A 82 -4.06 8.32 -8.17
N ILE A 83 -4.74 7.38 -8.84
CA ILE A 83 -4.09 6.38 -9.71
C ILE A 83 -3.38 7.05 -10.89
N ASN A 84 -4.05 7.98 -11.57
CA ASN A 84 -3.46 8.69 -12.71
C ASN A 84 -2.24 9.52 -12.29
N SER A 85 -2.28 10.18 -11.13
CA SER A 85 -1.14 10.97 -10.63
C SER A 85 0.07 10.08 -10.35
N ILE A 86 -0.14 8.90 -9.77
CA ILE A 86 0.94 7.94 -9.52
C ILE A 86 1.50 7.40 -10.84
N HIS A 87 0.63 7.08 -11.80
CA HIS A 87 1.06 6.61 -13.12
C HIS A 87 1.94 7.63 -13.83
N GLN A 88 1.52 8.91 -13.85
CA GLN A 88 2.29 10.00 -14.45
C GLN A 88 3.69 10.14 -13.84
N ILE A 89 3.79 10.09 -12.51
CA ILE A 89 5.09 10.14 -11.82
C ILE A 89 5.97 8.97 -12.24
N ILE A 90 5.42 7.75 -12.27
CA ILE A 90 6.16 6.56 -12.68
C ILE A 90 6.66 6.71 -14.13
N GLU A 91 5.81 7.17 -15.05
CA GLU A 91 6.19 7.44 -16.45
C GLU A 91 7.32 8.47 -16.55
N GLU A 92 7.22 9.59 -15.82
CA GLU A 92 8.28 10.63 -15.78
C GLU A 92 9.62 10.04 -15.34
N PHE A 93 9.64 9.20 -14.30
CA PHE A 93 10.86 8.53 -13.84
C PHE A 93 11.46 7.63 -14.93
N TYR A 94 10.65 6.81 -15.61
CA TYR A 94 11.14 5.95 -16.69
C TYR A 94 11.67 6.74 -17.89
N HIS A 95 11.01 7.83 -18.29
CA HIS A 95 11.48 8.66 -19.39
C HIS A 95 12.84 9.32 -19.07
N HIS A 96 13.01 9.83 -17.86
CA HIS A 96 14.27 10.44 -17.43
C HIS A 96 15.44 9.46 -17.27
N GLU A 97 15.18 8.19 -16.93
CA GLU A 97 16.21 7.16 -16.88
C GLU A 97 16.66 6.69 -18.27
N HIS A 98 15.79 6.78 -19.28
CA HIS A 98 16.11 6.35 -20.66
C HIS A 98 16.78 7.43 -21.53
N ASP A 99 16.71 8.70 -21.13
CA ASP A 99 17.39 9.82 -21.82
C ASP A 99 18.85 10.04 -21.34
N ARG A 100 19.38 9.16 -20.46
CA ARG A 100 20.77 9.17 -19.99
C ARG A 100 21.57 7.97 -20.53
#